data_AF-A0A543ISK7-F1
#
_entry.id   AF-A0A543ISK7-F1
#
_cell.length_a   1.000
_cell.length_b   1.000
_cell.length_c   1.000
_cell.angle_alpha   90.00
_cell.angle_beta   90.00
_cell.angle_gamma   90.00
#
_symmetry.space_group_name_H-M   'P 1'
#
loop_
_entity.id
_entity.type
_entity.pdbx_description
1 polymer ?
#
loop_
_entity_poly.entity_id
_entity_poly.type
_entity_poly.pdbx_seq_one_letter_code
_entity_poly.pdbx_strand_id
1 'polypeptide(L)' 'MSIVGRVYLEKGRPVRVLIGWGRGGGPRNVLVEREDGSKVVRPFRGLRRLPAPSVSSMEPLF' A
#
# COMPACT_ATOMS: atom_id res chain seq x y z
N MET A 1 9.23 -4.06 -10.42
CA MET A 1 9.16 -3.40 -9.09
C MET A 1 8.24 -4.20 -8.17
N SER A 2 8.69 -4.63 -7.00
CA SER A 2 7.83 -5.36 -6.04
C SER A 2 6.83 -4.42 -5.33
N ILE A 3 5.64 -4.94 -5.05
CA ILE A 3 4.60 -4.23 -4.28
C ILE A 3 4.69 -4.50 -2.77
N VAL A 4 5.42 -5.54 -2.36
CA VAL A 4 5.59 -5.91 -0.95
C VAL A 4 6.32 -4.79 -0.21
N GLY A 5 5.88 -4.53 1.02
CA GLY A 5 6.39 -3.46 1.88
C GLY A 5 5.79 -2.08 1.60
N ARG A 6 5.06 -1.90 0.48
CA ARG A 6 4.44 -0.62 0.15
C ARG A 6 3.13 -0.41 0.91
N VAL A 7 2.86 0.85 1.24
CA VAL A 7 1.59 1.29 1.82
C VAL A 7 0.65 1.78 0.71
N TYR A 8 -0.61 1.35 0.79
CA TYR A 8 -1.71 1.76 -0.07
C TYR A 8 -2.88 2.23 0.78
N LEU A 9 -3.90 2.77 0.13
CA LEU A 9 -5.16 3.14 0.77
C LEU A 9 -6.26 2.12 0.43
N GLU A 10 -6.86 1.54 1.46
CA GLU A 10 -8.15 0.83 1.42
C GLU A 10 -9.23 1.79 1.92
N LYS A 11 -10.10 2.28 1.02
CA LYS A 11 -11.18 3.23 1.37
C LYS A 11 -10.68 4.46 2.16
N GLY A 12 -9.50 4.96 1.80
CA GLY A 12 -8.87 6.12 2.45
C GLY A 12 -8.03 5.79 3.68
N ARG A 13 -8.00 4.54 4.15
CA ARG A 13 -7.18 4.12 5.31
C ARG A 13 -5.92 3.38 4.87
N PRO A 14 -4.77 3.61 5.51
CA PRO A 14 -3.51 2.99 5.11
C PRO A 14 -3.50 1.48 5.39
N VAL A 15 -2.96 0.73 4.43
CA VAL A 15 -2.73 -0.71 4.53
C VAL A 15 -1.36 -1.06 3.94
N ARG A 16 -0.58 -1.90 4.63
CA ARG A 16 0.74 -2.35 4.16
C ARG A 16 0.60 -3.68 3.44
N VAL A 17 1.17 -3.80 2.25
CA VAL A 17 1.22 -5.09 1.52
C VAL A 17 2.34 -5.94 2.11
N LEU A 18 1.99 -7.12 2.62
CA LEU A 18 2.94 -8.10 3.16
C LEU A 18 3.33 -9.15 2.11
N ILE A 19 2.38 -9.59 1.30
CA ILE A 19 2.59 -10.62 0.26
C ILE A 19 1.81 -10.23 -0.98
N GLY A 20 2.40 -10.42 -2.15
CA GLY A 20 1.71 -10.36 -3.44
C GLY A 20 1.93 -11.64 -4.21
N TRP A 21 0.85 -12.19 -4.78
CA TRP A 21 0.91 -13.39 -5.62
C TRP A 21 0.68 -13.04 -7.09
N GLY A 22 1.45 -13.68 -7.99
CA GLY A 22 1.29 -13.61 -9.44
C GLY A 22 2.59 -13.34 -10.20
N ARG A 23 2.87 -14.12 -11.25
CA ARG A 23 3.91 -13.83 -12.24
C ARG A 23 3.32 -13.00 -13.39
N GLY A 24 4.00 -11.92 -13.79
CA GLY A 24 3.87 -11.29 -15.11
C GLY A 24 2.63 -10.41 -15.42
N GLY A 25 1.54 -10.47 -14.66
CA GLY A 25 0.28 -9.76 -15.00
C GLY A 25 -0.21 -8.72 -13.99
N GLY A 26 0.60 -8.39 -12.98
CA GLY A 26 0.20 -7.55 -11.86
C GLY A 26 -0.45 -8.33 -10.71
N PRO A 27 -0.55 -7.72 -9.51
CA PRO A 27 -1.05 -8.38 -8.32
C PRO A 27 -2.56 -8.62 -8.40
N ARG A 28 -2.99 -9.89 -8.23
CA ARG A 28 -4.42 -10.23 -8.12
C ARG A 28 -4.93 -10.05 -6.70
N ASN A 29 -4.45 -10.94 -5.83
CA ASN A 29 -4.69 -10.89 -4.40
C ASN A 29 -3.40 -10.54 -3.67
N VAL A 30 -3.55 -9.91 -2.52
CA VAL A 30 -2.46 -9.50 -1.64
C VAL A 30 -2.84 -9.78 -0.20
N LEU A 31 -1.85 -10.13 0.61
CA LEU A 31 -1.97 -10.05 2.06
C LEU A 31 -1.67 -8.62 2.47
N VAL A 32 -2.60 -8.00 3.19
CA VAL A 32 -2.39 -6.66 3.76
C VAL A 32 -2.46 -6.71 5.27
N GLU A 33 -1.74 -5.79 5.90
CA GLU A 33 -1.87 -5.43 7.31
C GLU A 33 -2.49 -4.04 7.44
N ARG A 34 -3.49 -3.91 8.29
CA ARG A 34 -4.18 -2.66 8.61
C ARG A 34 -3.56 -1.99 9.84
N GLU A 35 -4.00 -0.77 10.14
CA GLU A 35 -3.56 0.02 11.31
C GLU A 35 -3.79 -0.71 12.64
N ASP A 36 -4.84 -1.52 12.75
CA ASP A 36 -5.16 -2.32 13.94
C ASP A 36 -4.35 -3.62 14.05
N GLY A 37 -3.41 -3.86 13.12
CA GLY A 37 -2.59 -5.08 13.05
C GLY A 37 -3.28 -6.29 12.43
N SER A 38 -4.57 -6.17 12.08
CA SER A 38 -5.31 -7.24 11.42
C SER A 38 -4.73 -7.54 10.03
N LYS A 39 -4.72 -8.82 9.68
CA LYS A 39 -4.15 -9.34 8.43
C LYS A 39 -5.23 -9.97 7.59
N VAL A 40 -5.37 -9.53 6.34
CA VAL A 40 -6.42 -10.01 5.45
C VAL A 40 -5.87 -10.23 4.03
N VAL A 41 -6.29 -11.33 3.41
CA VAL A 41 -6.10 -11.55 1.98
C VAL A 41 -7.25 -10.90 1.23
N ARG A 42 -6.95 -10.02 0.29
CA ARG A 42 -7.96 -9.37 -0.55
C ARG A 42 -7.47 -9.09 -1.96
N PRO A 43 -8.38 -8.80 -2.91
CA PRO A 43 -7.99 -8.29 -4.21
C PRO A 43 -7.21 -6.97 -4.10
N PHE A 44 -6.15 -6.83 -4.89
CA PHE A 44 -5.37 -5.59 -5.02
C PHE A 44 -6.18 -4.48 -5.68
N ARG A 45 -7.17 -4.84 -6.50
CA ARG A 45 -8.10 -3.88 -7.10
C ARG A 45 -8.75 -3.00 -6.02
N GLY A 46 -8.78 -1.70 -6.28
CA GLY A 46 -9.32 -0.70 -5.36
C GLY A 46 -8.35 -0.21 -4.28
N LEU A 47 -7.12 -0.77 -4.19
CA LEU A 47 -6.05 -0.16 -3.41
C LEU A 47 -5.46 1.02 -4.19
N ARG A 48 -5.38 2.19 -3.56
CA ARG A 48 -4.83 3.40 -4.19
C ARG A 48 -3.44 3.69 -3.65
N ARG A 49 -2.53 4.16 -4.49
CA ARG A 49 -1.23 4.65 -4.02
C ARG A 49 -1.44 5.90 -3.17
N LEU A 50 -0.63 6.03 -2.12
CA LEU A 50 -0.46 7.33 -1.48
C LEU A 50 0.10 8.31 -2.52
N PRO A 51 -0.29 9.60 -2.46
CA PRO A 51 0.43 10.64 -3.19
C PRO A 51 1.91 10.53 -2.83
N ALA A 52 2.80 10.72 -3.80
CA ALA A 52 4.19 10.95 -3.46
C ALA A 52 4.23 12.15 -2.51
N PRO A 53 5.06 12.12 -1.44
CA PRO A 53 5.21 13.30 -0.59
C PRO A 53 5.58 14.46 -1.50
N SER A 54 4.71 15.47 -1.56
CA SER A 54 5.03 16.71 -2.24
C SER A 54 6.21 17.32 -1.52
N VAL A 55 7.25 17.71 -2.26
CA VAL A 55 8.46 18.38 -1.76
C VAL A 55 8.14 19.62 -0.91
N SER A 56 6.90 20.13 -0.99
CA SER A 56 6.41 21.29 -0.24
C SER A 56 6.11 21.06 1.25
N SER A 57 6.14 19.82 1.77
CA SER A 57 5.82 19.55 3.20
C SER A 57 7.06 19.39 4.08
N MET A 58 8.25 19.63 3.53
CA MET A 58 9.48 19.73 4.30
C MET A 58 9.70 21.23 4.59
N GLU A 59 8.96 21.77 5.55
CA GLU A 59 9.31 23.05 6.16
C GLU A 59 10.78 22.99 6.57
N PRO A 60 11.65 23.91 6.13
CA PRO A 60 13.01 23.96 6.62
C PRO A 60 12.94 24.28 8.11
N LEU A 61 13.42 23.34 8.94
CA LEU A 61 13.80 23.65 10.31
C LEU A 61 15.00 24.61 10.20
N PHE A 62 14.71 25.92 10.30
CA PHE A 62 15.71 26.93 10.62
C PHE A 62 16.17 26.76 12.07
#